data_AF-A0A6N7PRH0-F1
#
_entry.id   AF-A0A6N7PRH0-F1
#
_cell.length_a   1.000
_cell.length_b   1.000
_cell.length_c   1.000
_cell.angle_alpha   90.00
_cell.angle_beta   90.00
_cell.angle_gamma   90.00
#
_symmetry.space_group_name_H-M   'P 1'
#
loop_
_entity.id
_entity.type
_entity.pdbx_description
1 polymer ?
#
loop_
_entity_poly.entity_id
_entity_poly.type
_entity_poly.pdbx_seq_one_letter_code
_entity_poly.pdbx_strand_id
1 'polypeptide(L)'
;MSETKEGAEQTGEAEAPSEDTRPRKKRKKKAKAPREGVPSFAARFPRDEALDALLAAFERGDYGRVREDGARLVKSTEDPAVRRAAEELLRRIEPDPLAKYMLLAACVLLAFFTVWYFSHRLTPAP
;
A
#
# COMPACT_ATOMS: atom_id res chain seq x y z
N MET A 1 69.07 -29.10 -40.07
CA MET A 1 68.98 -27.64 -40.24
C MET A 1 68.19 -27.12 -39.04
N SER A 2 68.87 -26.62 -38.01
CA SER A 2 69.19 -25.17 -37.82
C SER A 2 67.91 -24.44 -37.40
N GLU A 3 67.68 -24.27 -36.10
CA GLU A 3 68.07 -23.10 -35.28
C GLU A 3 67.36 -21.78 -35.64
N THR A 4 66.91 -21.12 -34.56
CA THR A 4 66.64 -19.69 -34.38
C THR A 4 65.44 -19.04 -35.09
N LYS A 5 64.47 -18.60 -34.26
CA LYS A 5 64.13 -17.18 -34.20
C LYS A 5 63.64 -16.77 -32.81
N GLU A 6 64.48 -15.98 -32.14
CA GLU A 6 64.15 -15.06 -31.05
C GLU A 6 63.20 -13.95 -31.52
N GLY A 7 62.55 -13.30 -30.55
CA GLY A 7 61.84 -12.02 -30.69
C GLY A 7 60.51 -12.06 -29.96
N ALA A 8 60.48 -11.85 -28.63
CA ALA A 8 60.48 -10.54 -27.95
C ALA A 8 59.09 -9.88 -27.88
N GLU A 9 58.68 -9.60 -26.64
CA GLU A 9 57.65 -8.68 -26.10
C GLU A 9 56.83 -9.39 -25.01
N GLN A 10 57.31 -9.44 -23.76
CA GLN A 10 57.08 -8.41 -22.73
C GLN A 10 55.70 -7.74 -22.82
N THR A 11 54.78 -8.07 -21.91
CA THR A 11 53.97 -7.10 -21.17
C THR A 11 53.32 -7.78 -19.96
N GLY A 12 53.65 -7.32 -18.75
CA GLY A 12 52.66 -7.21 -17.68
C GLY A 12 52.61 -8.30 -16.61
N GLU A 13 53.73 -8.56 -15.93
CA GLU A 13 53.67 -9.08 -14.56
C GLU A 13 53.39 -7.89 -13.62
N ALA A 14 52.16 -7.78 -13.15
CA ALA A 14 51.78 -6.88 -12.06
C ALA A 14 51.02 -7.70 -11.01
N GLU A 15 51.80 -8.15 -10.05
CA GLU A 15 51.42 -8.72 -8.77
C GLU A 15 50.70 -7.66 -7.92
N ALA A 16 49.44 -7.92 -7.53
CA ALA A 16 48.87 -7.61 -6.21
C ALA A 16 47.35 -7.86 -6.21
N PRO A 17 46.82 -8.77 -5.36
CA PRO A 17 45.40 -8.99 -5.22
C PRO A 17 44.80 -7.86 -4.37
N SER A 18 44.06 -6.93 -4.99
CA SER A 18 43.21 -6.00 -4.24
C SER A 18 42.03 -6.77 -3.66
N GLU A 19 42.19 -7.19 -2.41
CA GLU A 19 41.11 -7.38 -1.46
C GLU A 19 40.19 -6.14 -1.42
N ASP A 20 38.99 -6.37 -0.89
CA ASP A 20 38.04 -5.37 -0.40
C ASP A 20 36.93 -4.90 -1.36
N THR A 21 36.32 -5.83 -2.09
CA THR A 21 34.89 -5.71 -2.42
C THR A 21 34.03 -6.05 -1.19
N ARG A 22 34.09 -5.16 -0.17
CA ARG A 22 33.14 -5.20 0.95
C ARG A 22 31.72 -5.02 0.42
N PRO A 23 30.79 -5.97 0.69
CA PRO A 23 29.39 -5.75 0.36
C PRO A 23 28.90 -4.55 1.17
N ARG A 24 28.39 -3.52 0.48
CA ARG A 24 27.68 -2.38 1.09
C ARG A 24 26.54 -2.94 1.95
N LYS A 25 26.83 -3.11 3.24
CA LYS A 25 25.91 -3.50 4.29
C LYS A 25 24.84 -2.41 4.35
N LYS A 26 23.75 -2.59 3.60
CA LYS A 26 22.56 -1.75 3.68
C LYS A 26 22.19 -1.67 5.16
N ARG A 27 22.41 -0.49 5.77
CA ARG A 27 22.05 -0.21 7.16
C ARG A 27 20.57 -0.54 7.28
N LYS A 28 20.25 -1.71 7.85
CA LYS A 28 18.91 -2.07 8.28
C LYS A 28 18.50 -0.99 9.27
N LYS A 29 17.73 -0.01 8.78
CA LYS A 29 17.08 1.01 9.60
C LYS A 29 16.25 0.21 10.60
N LYS A 30 16.67 0.24 11.88
CA LYS A 30 16.03 -0.55 12.95
C LYS A 30 14.53 -0.26 12.91
N ALA A 31 13.75 -1.28 12.54
CA ALA A 31 12.31 -1.20 12.65
C ALA A 31 12.00 -0.96 14.12
N LYS A 32 11.39 0.19 14.41
CA LYS A 32 10.91 0.55 15.75
C LYS A 32 9.98 -0.58 16.21
N ALA A 33 10.10 -1.00 17.47
CA ALA A 33 9.42 -2.18 18.00
C ALA A 33 7.92 -2.17 17.64
N PRO A 34 7.33 -3.35 17.32
CA PRO A 34 5.91 -3.47 17.02
C PRO A 34 5.09 -2.85 18.16
N ARG A 35 4.11 -2.01 17.81
CA ARG A 35 3.21 -1.42 18.78
C ARG A 35 2.18 -2.49 19.17
N GLU A 36 2.13 -2.88 20.44
CA GLU A 36 1.09 -3.78 20.97
C GLU A 36 -0.27 -3.08 20.90
N GLY A 37 -1.31 -3.80 20.46
CA GLY A 37 -2.67 -3.26 20.34
C GLY A 37 -2.93 -2.41 19.10
N VAL A 38 -2.14 -2.56 18.03
CA VAL A 38 -2.32 -1.83 16.77
C VAL A 38 -2.26 -2.81 15.59
N PRO A 39 -3.05 -2.62 14.51
CA PRO A 39 -3.04 -3.51 13.36
C PRO A 39 -1.64 -3.70 12.78
N SER A 40 -1.34 -4.89 12.26
CA SER A 40 0.00 -5.27 11.78
C SER A 40 0.60 -4.30 10.74
N PHE A 41 -0.24 -3.67 9.92
CA PHE A 41 0.19 -2.68 8.93
C PHE A 41 0.54 -1.31 9.53
N ALA A 42 -0.03 -0.99 10.69
CA ALA A 42 0.18 0.25 11.43
C ALA A 42 1.30 0.14 12.48
N ALA A 43 1.89 -1.05 12.65
CA ALA A 43 3.09 -1.24 13.47
C ALA A 43 4.29 -0.35 13.05
N ARG A 44 4.31 0.13 11.80
CA ARG A 44 5.34 1.03 11.24
C ARG A 44 5.01 2.53 11.35
N PHE A 45 3.83 2.88 11.87
CA PHE A 45 3.36 4.26 11.89
C PHE A 45 4.06 5.09 12.99
N PRO A 46 4.26 6.41 12.78
CA PRO A 46 4.77 7.30 13.83
C PRO A 46 3.79 7.35 15.01
N ARG A 47 4.30 7.71 16.19
CA ARG A 47 3.44 7.93 17.36
C ARG A 47 2.91 9.35 17.28
N ASP A 48 1.62 9.48 17.04
CA ASP A 48 0.90 10.74 16.94
C ASP A 48 -0.53 10.53 17.47
N GLU A 49 -1.01 11.43 18.31
CA GLU A 49 -2.30 11.28 18.99
C GLU A 49 -3.48 11.31 18.01
N ALA A 50 -3.40 12.13 16.96
CA ALA A 50 -4.43 12.19 15.93
C ALA A 50 -4.45 10.92 15.07
N LEU A 51 -3.28 10.37 14.74
CA LEU A 51 -3.17 9.09 14.03
C LEU A 51 -3.65 7.90 14.88
N ASP A 52 -3.38 7.91 16.19
CA ASP A 52 -3.86 6.88 17.11
C ASP A 52 -5.39 6.92 17.27
N ALA A 53 -5.99 8.12 17.31
CA ALA A 53 -7.44 8.29 17.32
C ALA A 53 -8.10 7.72 16.04
N LEU A 54 -7.46 7.89 14.88
CA LEU A 54 -7.89 7.28 13.61
C LEU A 54 -7.81 5.76 13.64
N LEU A 55 -6.74 5.19 14.19
CA LEU A 55 -6.60 3.75 14.35
C LEU A 55 -7.66 3.17 15.28
N ALA A 56 -7.96 3.85 16.39
CA ALA A 56 -9.04 3.45 17.30
C ALA A 56 -10.42 3.51 16.61
N ALA A 57 -10.66 4.50 15.75
CA ALA A 57 -11.89 4.56 14.95
C ALA A 57 -11.96 3.44 13.89
N PHE A 58 -10.83 3.09 13.28
CA PHE A 58 -10.72 1.97 12.35
C PHE A 58 -11.02 0.62 13.02
N GLU A 59 -10.51 0.40 14.23
CA GLU A 59 -10.78 -0.82 15.01
C GLU A 59 -12.24 -0.94 15.43
N ARG A 60 -12.92 0.19 15.69
CA ARG A 60 -14.37 0.22 15.95
C ARG A 60 -15.23 0.01 14.69
N GLY A 61 -14.62 -0.05 13.50
CA GLY A 61 -15.34 -0.15 12.23
C GLY A 61 -16.00 1.15 11.77
N ASP A 62 -15.65 2.30 12.37
CA ASP A 62 -16.19 3.60 12.01
C ASP A 62 -15.45 4.19 10.80
N TYR A 63 -15.55 3.52 9.65
CA TYR A 63 -14.81 3.86 8.44
C TYR A 63 -15.22 5.22 7.84
N GLY A 64 -16.45 5.68 8.10
CA GLY A 64 -16.92 7.00 7.69
C GLY A 64 -16.11 8.09 8.36
N ARG A 65 -15.99 8.02 9.68
CA ARG A 65 -15.18 8.96 10.45
C ARG A 65 -13.70 8.88 10.11
N VAL A 66 -13.14 7.68 9.95
CA VAL A 66 -11.72 7.52 9.58
C VAL A 66 -11.41 8.16 8.22
N ARG A 67 -12.34 8.10 7.27
CA ARG A 67 -12.18 8.75 5.97
C ARG A 67 -12.14 10.27 6.09
N GLU A 68 -13.07 10.86 6.85
CA GLU A 68 -13.16 12.32 7.02
C GLU A 68 -11.98 12.86 7.83
N ASP A 69 -11.75 12.29 9.01
CA ASP A 69 -10.68 12.69 9.93
C ASP A 69 -9.30 12.40 9.31
N GLY A 70 -9.16 11.30 8.55
CA GLY A 70 -7.93 10.94 7.85
C GLY A 70 -7.62 11.92 6.72
N ALA A 71 -8.61 12.28 5.90
CA ALA A 71 -8.44 13.27 4.84
C ALA A 71 -8.12 14.66 5.39
N ARG A 72 -8.67 15.00 6.56
CA ARG A 72 -8.35 16.22 7.29
C ARG A 72 -6.92 16.18 7.83
N LEU A 73 -6.51 15.07 8.44
CA LEU A 73 -5.17 14.91 9.01
C LEU A 73 -4.07 15.01 7.94
N VAL A 74 -4.29 14.45 6.74
CA VAL A 74 -3.35 14.57 5.61
C VAL A 74 -3.12 16.03 5.21
N LYS A 75 -4.17 16.88 5.29
CA LYS A 75 -4.10 18.30 4.93
C LYS A 75 -3.52 19.18 6.04
N SER A 76 -3.80 18.83 7.30
CA SER A 76 -3.46 19.66 8.46
C SER A 76 -2.12 19.31 9.11
N THR A 77 -1.58 18.12 8.87
CA THR A 77 -0.33 17.68 9.51
C THR A 77 0.90 18.19 8.77
N GLU A 78 1.87 18.72 9.52
CA GLU A 78 3.17 19.16 8.97
C GLU A 78 4.18 18.01 8.89
N ASP A 79 4.01 16.95 9.70
CA ASP A 79 4.93 15.80 9.71
C ASP A 79 4.70 14.91 8.48
N PRO A 80 5.69 14.79 7.56
CA PRO A 80 5.58 13.93 6.39
C PRO A 80 5.44 12.44 6.74
N ALA A 81 5.88 11.99 7.92
CA ALA A 81 5.71 10.61 8.36
C ALA A 81 4.25 10.31 8.75
N VAL A 82 3.60 11.23 9.48
CA VAL A 82 2.18 11.12 9.86
C VAL A 82 1.30 11.20 8.63
N ARG A 83 1.61 12.13 7.71
CA ARG A 83 0.89 12.26 6.45
C ARG A 83 0.88 10.97 5.62
N ARG A 84 2.06 10.35 5.44
CA ARG A 84 2.18 9.07 4.71
C ARG A 84 1.43 7.93 5.38
N ALA A 85 1.42 7.89 6.71
CA ALA A 85 0.68 6.88 7.45
C ALA A 85 -0.85 7.06 7.29
N ALA A 86 -1.32 8.31 7.36
CA ALA A 86 -2.73 8.63 7.12
C ALA A 86 -3.15 8.34 5.66
N GLU A 87 -2.32 8.66 4.67
CA GLU A 87 -2.55 8.31 3.26
C GLU A 87 -2.65 6.79 3.04
N GLU A 88 -1.73 6.02 3.64
CA GLU A 88 -1.76 4.56 3.58
C GLU A 88 -3.03 3.99 4.24
N LEU A 89 -3.48 4.58 5.34
CA LEU A 89 -4.74 4.20 5.98
C LEU A 89 -5.92 4.48 5.04
N LEU A 90 -6.04 5.70 4.51
CA LEU A 90 -7.11 6.09 3.57
C LEU A 90 -7.19 5.18 2.35
N ARG A 91 -6.04 4.84 1.77
CA ARG A 91 -5.97 3.95 0.60
C ARG A 91 -6.57 2.57 0.85
N ARG A 92 -6.59 2.10 2.10
CA ARG A 92 -7.15 0.78 2.48
C ARG A 92 -8.65 0.80 2.73
N ILE A 93 -9.21 1.97 3.05
CA ILE A 93 -10.62 2.15 3.39
C ILE A 93 -11.43 2.68 2.22
N GLU A 94 -10.79 3.18 1.16
CA GLU A 94 -11.50 3.65 -0.01
C GLU A 94 -12.33 2.52 -0.63
N PRO A 95 -13.68 2.63 -0.63
CA PRO A 95 -14.52 1.60 -1.20
C PRO A 95 -14.31 1.54 -2.71
N ASP A 96 -14.06 0.32 -3.22
CA ASP A 96 -13.86 0.05 -4.64
C ASP A 96 -15.00 0.69 -5.46
N PRO A 97 -14.68 1.59 -6.42
CA PRO A 97 -15.66 2.18 -7.32
C PRO A 97 -16.55 1.12 -7.99
N LEU A 98 -16.00 -0.05 -8.32
CA LEU A 98 -16.75 -1.13 -8.94
C LEU A 98 -17.86 -1.67 -8.04
N ALA A 99 -17.60 -1.81 -6.74
CA ALA A 99 -18.59 -2.26 -5.77
C ALA A 99 -19.80 -1.30 -5.71
N LYS A 100 -19.54 0.02 -5.83
CA LYS A 100 -20.61 1.03 -5.89
C LYS A 100 -21.49 0.86 -7.12
N TYR A 101 -20.88 0.63 -8.29
CA TYR A 101 -21.63 0.42 -9.54
C TYR A 101 -22.41 -0.89 -9.52
N MET A 102 -21.84 -1.97 -8.99
CA MET A 102 -22.52 -3.25 -8.83
C MET A 102 -23.72 -3.14 -7.87
N LEU A 103 -23.56 -2.42 -6.76
CA LEU A 103 -24.66 -2.15 -5.84
C LEU A 103 -25.78 -1.35 -6.53
N LEU A 104 -25.42 -0.31 -7.29
CA LEU A 104 -26.38 0.48 -8.07
C LEU A 104 -27.13 -0.39 -9.08
N ALA A 105 -26.40 -1.23 -9.84
CA ALA A 105 -26.99 -2.13 -10.82
C ALA A 105 -27.95 -3.14 -10.15
N ALA A 106 -27.59 -3.68 -8.99
CA ALA A 106 -28.46 -4.55 -8.21
C ALA A 106 -29.75 -3.84 -7.77
N CYS A 107 -29.66 -2.60 -7.28
CA CYS A 107 -30.83 -1.78 -6.93
C CYS A 107 -31.74 -1.53 -8.14
N VAL A 108 -31.17 -1.20 -9.30
CA VAL A 108 -31.94 -0.98 -10.55
C VAL A 108 -32.65 -2.26 -10.98
N LEU A 109 -31.93 -3.39 -10.98
CA LEU A 109 -32.49 -4.68 -11.36
C LEU A 109 -33.60 -5.12 -10.40
N LEU A 110 -33.41 -4.91 -9.09
CA LEU A 110 -34.43 -5.18 -8.08
C LEU A 110 -35.68 -4.32 -8.30
N ALA A 111 -35.52 -3.01 -8.54
CA ALA A 111 -36.64 -2.12 -8.83
C ALA A 111 -37.39 -2.55 -10.10
N PHE A 112 -36.65 -2.92 -11.16
CA PHE A 112 -37.21 -3.46 -12.39
C PHE A 112 -38.03 -4.72 -12.13
N PHE A 113 -37.48 -5.71 -11.43
CA PHE A 113 -38.20 -6.94 -11.10
C PHE A 113 -39.43 -6.67 -10.23
N THR A 114 -39.33 -5.75 -9.29
CA THR A 114 -40.44 -5.36 -8.42
C THR A 114 -41.58 -4.78 -9.27
N VAL A 115 -41.30 -3.80 -10.14
CA VAL A 115 -42.32 -3.20 -11.03
C VAL A 115 -42.90 -4.23 -12.00
N TRP A 116 -42.05 -5.05 -12.62
CA TRP A 116 -42.48 -6.09 -13.56
C TRP A 116 -43.41 -7.10 -12.89
N TYR A 117 -43.04 -7.56 -11.69
CA TYR A 117 -43.84 -8.45 -10.87
C TYR A 117 -45.22 -7.85 -10.63
N PHE A 118 -45.29 -6.64 -10.07
CA PHE A 118 -46.58 -6.03 -9.75
C PHE A 118 -47.43 -5.79 -11.00
N SER A 119 -46.83 -5.30 -12.08
CA SER A 119 -47.52 -5.08 -13.35
C SER A 119 -48.13 -6.38 -13.91
N HIS A 120 -47.41 -7.50 -13.90
CA HIS A 120 -47.92 -8.78 -14.42
C HIS A 120 -48.88 -9.51 -13.46
N ARG A 121 -48.85 -9.21 -12.15
CA ARG A 121 -49.76 -9.81 -11.17
C ARG A 121 -51.08 -9.05 -11.06
N LEU A 122 -51.08 -7.76 -11.41
CA LEU A 122 -52.24 -6.86 -11.35
C LEU A 122 -52.97 -6.70 -12.67
N THR A 123 -52.58 -7.41 -13.74
CA THR A 123 -53.40 -7.54 -14.95
C THR A 123 -54.47 -8.59 -14.69
N PRO A 124 -55.73 -8.24 -14.35
CA PRO A 124 -56.81 -9.22 -14.31
C PRO A 124 -56.97 -9.82 -15.71
N ALA A 125 -57.08 -11.15 -15.77
CA ALA A 125 -57.46 -11.83 -17.00
C ALA A 125 -58.84 -11.31 -17.46
N PRO A 126 -59.03 -11.05 -18.78
CA PRO A 126 -60.31 -10.58 -19.32
C PRO A 126 -61.44 -11.60 -19.17
#